data_AF-A0A330MFB3-F1
#
_entry.id   AF-A0A330MFB3-F1
#
_cell.length_a   1.000
_cell.length_b   1.000
_cell.length_c   1.000
_cell.angle_alpha   90.00
_cell.angle_beta   90.00
_cell.angle_gamma   90.00
#
_symmetry.space_group_name_H-M   'P 1'
#
loop_
_entity.id
_entity.type
_entity.pdbx_description
1 polymer ?
#
loop_
_entity_poly.entity_id
_entity_poly.type
_entity_poly.pdbx_seq_one_letter_code
_entity_poly.pdbx_strand_id
1 'polypeptide(L)'
;MPMPNRNVQGSYRYAYQGQEKDNETGMEAFELRLWDARIGRWLSPDPYGEFSSPYIGMANNPLKYVDIDGGRISVTDINGNSYEYKDGNLYNTKTNN
;
A
#
# COMPACT_ATOMS: atom_id res chain seq x y z
N MET A 1 -0.47 29.91 -10.13
CA MET A 1 -0.75 30.34 -8.73
C MET A 1 -1.78 29.40 -8.14
N PRO A 2 -1.60 28.87 -6.93
CA PRO A 2 -2.60 28.02 -6.30
C PRO A 2 -3.84 28.83 -5.88
N MET A 3 -5.00 28.17 -5.87
CA MET A 3 -6.28 28.78 -5.48
C MET A 3 -6.25 29.23 -4.01
N PRO A 4 -6.95 30.33 -3.65
CA PRO A 4 -7.11 30.74 -2.26
C PRO A 4 -7.64 29.59 -1.40
N ASN A 5 -7.12 29.44 -0.18
CA ASN A 5 -7.43 28.35 0.77
C ASN A 5 -6.97 26.93 0.40
N ARG A 6 -6.21 26.76 -0.70
CA ARG A 6 -5.50 25.51 -0.99
C ARG A 6 -4.08 25.59 -0.45
N ASN A 7 -3.81 24.89 0.65
CA ASN A 7 -2.44 24.62 1.08
C ASN A 7 -1.74 23.84 -0.04
N VAL A 8 -0.86 24.49 -0.80
CA VAL A 8 0.11 23.79 -1.63
C VAL A 8 1.10 23.22 -0.65
N GLN A 9 0.90 21.95 -0.29
CA GLN A 9 1.92 21.17 0.40
C GLN A 9 3.23 21.35 -0.41
N GLY A 10 4.18 22.11 0.13
CA GLY A 10 5.50 22.22 -0.50
C GLY A 10 6.10 20.82 -0.58
N SER A 11 6.68 20.44 -1.73
CA SER A 11 7.40 19.18 -2.04
C SER A 11 7.11 17.97 -1.12
N TYR A 12 5.84 17.71 -0.81
CA TYR A 12 5.47 16.58 0.04
C TYR A 12 5.41 15.36 -0.86
N ARG A 13 6.33 14.43 -0.62
CA ARG A 13 6.59 13.31 -1.53
C ARG A 13 5.70 12.11 -1.26
N TYR A 14 5.09 12.00 -0.08
CA TYR A 14 4.32 10.81 0.31
C TYR A 14 2.82 10.97 0.07
N ALA A 15 2.13 9.87 -0.24
CA ALA A 15 0.71 9.86 -0.54
C ALA A 15 0.01 8.62 0.05
N TYR A 16 -0.51 7.73 -0.80
CA TYR A 16 -1.29 6.58 -0.38
C TYR A 16 -0.45 5.59 0.44
N GLN A 17 -1.01 5.14 1.56
CA GLN A 17 -0.35 4.23 2.53
C GLN A 17 1.06 4.68 2.98
N GLY A 18 1.35 5.99 2.89
CA GLY A 18 2.66 6.53 3.25
C GLY A 18 3.76 6.27 2.22
N GLN A 19 3.42 5.78 1.03
CA GLN A 19 4.38 5.55 -0.05
C GLN A 19 4.68 6.81 -0.85
N GLU A 20 5.87 6.89 -1.43
CA GLU A 20 6.29 8.02 -2.25
C GLU A 20 5.46 8.07 -3.54
N LYS A 21 4.93 9.24 -3.87
CA LYS A 21 4.29 9.50 -5.14
C LYS A 21 5.33 9.96 -6.14
N ASP A 22 5.59 9.13 -7.14
CA ASP A 22 6.48 9.47 -8.22
C ASP A 22 5.90 10.65 -9.03
N ASN A 23 6.73 11.66 -9.26
CA ASN A 23 6.32 12.88 -9.95
C ASN A 23 6.20 12.69 -11.47
N GLU A 24 6.93 11.72 -12.04
CA GLU A 24 6.93 11.48 -13.49
C GLU A 24 5.69 10.70 -13.91
N THR A 25 5.33 9.64 -13.18
CA THR A 25 4.17 8.79 -13.48
C THR A 25 2.89 9.22 -12.75
N GLY A 26 3.03 9.94 -11.63
CA GLY A 26 1.89 10.30 -10.77
C GLY A 26 1.33 9.12 -9.97
N MET A 27 2.10 8.05 -9.83
CA MET A 27 1.73 6.79 -9.17
C MET A 27 2.48 6.60 -7.86
N GLU A 28 1.97 5.74 -6.98
CA GLU A 28 2.59 5.46 -5.69
C GLU A 28 3.62 4.33 -5.81
N ALA A 29 4.88 4.65 -5.54
CA ALA A 29 6.02 3.76 -5.63
C ALA A 29 6.18 3.02 -4.30
N PHE A 30 5.73 1.76 -4.28
CA PHE A 30 6.11 0.81 -3.24
C PHE A 30 7.46 0.18 -3.62
N GLU A 31 8.13 -0.44 -2.65
CA GLU A 31 9.46 -1.03 -2.85
C GLU A 31 9.50 -2.04 -4.00
N LEU A 32 8.47 -2.87 -4.12
CA LEU A 32 8.42 -3.96 -5.10
C LEU A 32 7.61 -3.61 -6.35
N ARG A 33 6.62 -2.71 -6.25
CA ARG A 33 5.64 -2.47 -7.31
C ARG A 33 5.17 -1.00 -7.36
N LEU A 34 4.76 -0.58 -8.55
CA LEU A 34 4.13 0.73 -8.78
C LEU A 34 2.60 0.58 -8.75
N TRP A 35 1.93 1.41 -7.97
CA TRP A 35 0.48 1.38 -7.75
C TRP A 35 -0.23 2.45 -8.57
N ASP A 36 -1.25 2.07 -9.35
CA ASP A 36 -2.16 3.04 -9.96
C ASP A 36 -3.42 3.19 -9.09
N ALA A 37 -3.43 4.21 -8.23
CA ALA A 37 -4.55 4.52 -7.35
C ALA A 37 -5.86 4.85 -8.11
N ARG A 38 -5.81 5.20 -9.40
CA ARG A 38 -7.03 5.54 -10.17
C ARG A 38 -7.85 4.31 -10.51
N ILE A 39 -7.18 3.18 -10.76
CA ILE A 39 -7.82 1.89 -11.08
C ILE A 39 -7.74 0.89 -9.91
N GLY A 40 -6.93 1.19 -8.91
CA GLY A 40 -6.70 0.34 -7.74
C GLY A 40 -6.00 -0.97 -8.10
N ARG A 41 -4.95 -0.91 -8.94
CA ARG A 41 -4.21 -2.10 -9.41
C ARG A 41 -2.71 -1.83 -9.44
N TRP A 42 -1.94 -2.91 -9.32
CA TRP A 42 -0.50 -2.92 -9.56
C TRP A 42 -0.20 -2.88 -11.05
N LEU A 43 0.90 -2.23 -11.44
CA LEU A 43 1.37 -2.22 -12.82
C LEU A 43 2.23 -3.43 -13.19
N SER A 44 2.76 -4.14 -12.20
CA SER A 44 3.54 -5.36 -12.36
C SER A 44 2.88 -6.54 -11.63
N PRO A 45 3.09 -7.77 -12.12
CA PRO A 45 2.68 -8.97 -11.39
C PRO A 45 3.28 -9.03 -9.99
N ASP A 46 2.51 -9.54 -9.04
CA ASP A 46 2.97 -9.85 -7.68
C ASP A 46 4.17 -10.82 -7.67
N PRO A 47 5.33 -10.42 -7.13
CA PRO A 47 6.47 -11.31 -6.96
C PRO A 47 6.17 -12.51 -6.04
N TYR A 48 5.26 -12.36 -5.08
CA TYR A 48 4.94 -13.40 -4.09
C TYR A 48 3.69 -14.21 -4.45
N GLY A 49 2.96 -13.81 -5.50
CA GLY A 49 1.77 -14.52 -5.95
C GLY A 49 0.71 -14.71 -4.87
N GLU A 50 0.48 -13.69 -4.03
CA GLU A 50 -0.36 -13.77 -2.84
C GLU A 50 -1.84 -14.08 -3.17
N PHE A 51 -2.30 -13.62 -4.33
CA PHE A 51 -3.68 -13.74 -4.78
C PHE A 51 -3.80 -14.45 -6.13
N SER A 52 -5.01 -14.94 -6.43
CA SER A 52 -5.30 -15.62 -7.70
C SER A 52 -5.02 -14.77 -8.94
N SER A 53 -5.10 -13.44 -8.83
CA SER A 53 -4.68 -12.51 -9.88
C SER A 53 -3.49 -11.71 -9.38
N PRO A 54 -2.38 -11.66 -10.13
CA PRO A 54 -1.13 -11.04 -9.67
C PRO A 54 -1.19 -9.50 -9.66
N TYR A 55 -2.31 -8.91 -10.08
CA TYR A 55 -2.51 -7.46 -10.12
C TYR A 55 -3.49 -6.94 -9.05
N ILE A 56 -4.03 -7.83 -8.21
CA ILE A 56 -4.88 -7.43 -7.08
C ILE A 56 -4.00 -6.81 -5.99
N GLY A 57 -4.37 -5.60 -5.56
CA GLY A 57 -3.78 -4.99 -4.36
C GLY A 57 -4.69 -5.16 -3.15
N MET A 58 -4.06 -5.27 -1.97
CA MET A 58 -4.72 -5.23 -0.67
C MET A 58 -5.91 -6.21 -0.55
N ALA A 59 -5.80 -7.41 -1.13
CA ALA A 59 -6.88 -8.41 -1.20
C ALA A 59 -8.22 -7.86 -1.72
N ASN A 60 -8.19 -6.82 -2.56
CA ASN A 60 -9.37 -6.09 -3.04
C ASN A 60 -10.23 -5.45 -1.92
N ASN A 61 -9.64 -5.21 -0.74
CA ASN A 61 -10.24 -4.48 0.37
C ASN A 61 -9.23 -3.47 0.97
N PRO A 62 -8.96 -2.35 0.26
CA PRO A 62 -7.97 -1.35 0.64
C PRO A 62 -8.34 -0.52 1.88
N LEU A 63 -9.55 -0.69 2.42
CA LEU A 63 -9.96 -0.08 3.69
C LEU A 63 -9.48 -0.90 4.89
N LYS A 64 -9.36 -2.22 4.73
CA LYS A 64 -8.97 -3.14 5.79
C LYS A 64 -7.49 -3.48 5.75
N TYR A 65 -6.94 -3.64 4.56
CA TYR A 65 -5.57 -4.13 4.36
C TYR A 65 -4.64 -3.02 3.88
N VAL A 66 -3.43 -3.00 4.46
CA VAL A 66 -2.32 -2.12 4.08
C VAL A 66 -1.25 -2.99 3.44
N ASP A 67 -0.70 -2.60 2.30
CA ASP A 67 0.45 -3.29 1.70
C ASP A 67 1.74 -2.60 2.19
N ILE A 68 2.71 -3.36 2.70
CA ILE A 68 3.91 -2.80 3.34
C ILE A 68 4.96 -2.42 2.29
N ASP A 69 5.24 -3.35 1.37
CA ASP A 69 6.33 -3.30 0.40
C ASP A 69 5.84 -3.35 -1.04
N GLY A 70 4.52 -3.43 -1.26
CA GLY A 70 3.93 -3.71 -2.56
C GLY A 70 4.02 -5.19 -2.87
N GLY A 71 3.82 -6.07 -1.90
CA GLY A 71 3.97 -7.52 -2.04
C GLY A 71 3.24 -8.28 -0.94
N ARG A 72 3.13 -7.69 0.26
CA ARG A 72 2.51 -8.33 1.42
C ARG A 72 1.52 -7.42 2.11
N ILE A 73 0.35 -7.96 2.41
CA ILE A 73 -0.64 -7.25 3.19
C ILE A 73 -0.40 -7.37 4.70
N SER A 74 -0.81 -6.33 5.39
CA SER A 74 -0.90 -6.21 6.83
C SER A 74 -2.30 -5.75 7.22
N VAL A 75 -2.75 -6.21 8.39
CA VAL A 75 -4.05 -5.87 8.96
C VAL A 75 -3.91 -5.64 10.45
N THR A 76 -4.59 -4.61 10.96
CA THR A 76 -4.67 -4.36 12.40
C THR A 76 -6.09 -4.68 12.88
N ASP A 77 -6.20 -5.45 13.97
CA ASP A 77 -7.47 -5.77 14.60
C ASP A 77 -8.00 -4.62 15.48
N ILE A 78 -9.21 -4.78 16.00
CA ILE A 78 -9.86 -3.79 16.88
C ILE A 78 -9.13 -3.59 18.22
N ASN A 79 -8.33 -4.58 18.63
CA ASN A 79 -7.52 -4.52 19.86
C ASN A 79 -6.15 -3.88 19.59
N GLY A 80 -5.87 -3.48 18.35
CA GLY A 80 -4.62 -2.89 17.92
C GLY A 80 -3.50 -3.90 17.68
N ASN A 81 -3.76 -5.21 17.63
CA ASN A 81 -2.75 -6.19 17.21
C ASN A 81 -2.63 -6.15 15.69
N SER A 82 -1.39 -6.17 15.21
CA SER A 82 -1.09 -6.15 13.79
C SER A 82 -0.66 -7.53 13.33
N TYR A 83 -1.10 -7.89 12.14
CA TYR A 83 -0.81 -9.17 11.52
C TYR A 83 -0.30 -8.94 10.09
N GLU A 84 0.70 -9.69 9.68
CA GLU A 84 1.27 -9.67 8.32
C GLU A 84 1.00 -11.01 7.64
N TYR A 85 0.57 -10.97 6.38
CA TYR A 85 0.46 -12.17 5.56
C TYR A 85 1.76 -12.41 4.78
N LYS A 86 2.32 -13.60 4.93
CA LYS A 86 3.57 -13.99 4.27
C LYS A 86 3.56 -15.49 3.97
N ASP A 87 4.01 -15.87 2.78
CA ASP A 87 4.19 -17.28 2.37
C ASP A 87 2.94 -18.14 2.68
N GLY A 88 1.74 -17.59 2.45
CA GLY A 88 0.47 -18.29 2.69
C GLY A 88 -0.06 -18.26 4.13
N ASN A 89 0.67 -17.65 5.07
CA ASN A 89 0.38 -17.71 6.51
C ASN A 89 0.27 -16.31 7.13
N LEU A 90 -0.55 -16.17 8.17
CA LEU A 90 -0.74 -14.93 8.92
C LEU A 90 0.11 -14.93 10.20
N TYR A 91 0.97 -13.93 10.35
CA TYR A 91 1.89 -13.78 11.49
C TYR A 91 1.51 -12.57 12.34
N ASN A 92 1.51 -12.69 13.67
CA ASN A 92 1.34 -11.54 14.56
C ASN A 92 2.65 -10.76 14.67
N THR A 93 2.63 -9.49 14.29
CA THR A 93 3.83 -8.62 14.30
C THR A 93 4.03 -7.91 15.64
N LYS A 94 3.05 -7.92 16.54
CA LYS A 94 3.22 -7.56 17.95
C LYS A 94 3.64 -8.80 18.75
N THR A 95 4.92 -9.17 18.65
CA THR A 95 5.53 -9.99 19.70
C THR A 95 5.84 -9.05 20.85
N ASN A 96 5.18 -9.24 22.00
CA ASN A 96 5.25 -8.38 23.18
C ASN A 96 6.70 -7.97 23.53
N ASN A 97 6.93 -6.66 23.72
CA ASN A 97 8.01 -6.18 24.60
C ASN A 97 7.58 -6.34 26.05
#